data_AF-A0A899G0L6-F1
#
_entry.id   AF-A0A899G0L6-F1
#
_cell.length_a   1.000
_cell.length_b   1.000
_cell.length_c   1.000
_cell.angle_alpha   90.00
_cell.angle_beta   90.00
_cell.angle_gamma   90.00
#
_symmetry.space_group_name_H-M   'P 1'
#
loop_
_entity.id
_entity.type
_entity.pdbx_description
1 polymer ?
#
loop_
_entity_poly.entity_id
_entity_poly.type
_entity_poly.pdbx_seq_one_letter_code
_entity_poly.pdbx_strand_id
1 'polypeptide(L)'
;MPPRPKQNESEAVQEPLDKSGSRQKRSSTDRPENGAARESIPLFNANTLPIATLRRYQNVFKLREQVNSGSNDALVNAVQRHFNALPVKEYDMIVQFLYTVKNKDKTFRRYFHSEIV
;
A
#
# COMPACT_ATOMS: atom_id res chain seq x y z
N MET A 1 10.45 41.94 68.77
CA MET A 1 8.98 42.00 68.94
C MET A 1 8.37 42.66 67.72
N PRO A 2 7.10 42.42 67.36
CA PRO A 2 6.43 41.20 66.88
C PRO A 2 5.97 41.39 65.40
N PRO A 3 5.17 40.47 64.80
CA PRO A 3 5.00 40.33 63.35
C PRO A 3 3.66 40.85 62.76
N ARG A 4 3.57 40.78 61.41
CA ARG A 4 2.40 40.79 60.48
C ARG A 4 1.72 42.15 60.20
N PRO A 5 0.90 42.32 59.12
CA PRO A 5 0.30 41.32 58.21
C PRO A 5 0.38 41.64 56.68
N LYS A 6 -0.12 40.68 55.88
CA LYS A 6 -0.39 40.76 54.43
C LYS A 6 -1.62 41.63 54.13
N GLN A 7 -1.62 42.34 52.99
CA GLN A 7 -2.82 42.86 52.34
C GLN A 7 -2.81 42.58 50.82
N ASN A 8 -4.02 42.35 50.31
CA ASN A 8 -4.43 41.91 48.97
C ASN A 8 -4.45 43.03 47.91
N GLU A 9 -4.40 42.58 46.64
CA GLU A 9 -5.06 43.04 45.40
C GLU A 9 -5.13 44.53 45.04
N SER A 10 -4.71 44.86 43.81
CA SER A 10 -5.55 45.48 42.75
C SER A 10 -4.80 45.56 41.42
N GLU A 11 -5.53 45.27 40.36
CA GLU A 11 -5.19 45.38 38.93
C GLU A 11 -4.68 46.77 38.52
N ALA A 12 -3.84 46.81 37.47
CA ALA A 12 -4.20 47.35 36.14
C ALA A 12 -2.96 47.91 35.41
N VAL A 13 -3.11 47.97 34.08
CA VAL A 13 -2.44 48.90 33.15
C VAL A 13 -1.27 48.33 32.31
N GLN A 14 -1.69 47.79 31.15
CA GLN A 14 -1.30 48.15 29.77
C GLN A 14 0.13 47.86 29.25
N GLU A 15 0.14 47.09 28.15
CA GLU A 15 1.13 47.05 27.07
C GLU A 15 1.58 48.44 26.59
N PRO A 16 2.83 48.57 26.11
CA PRO A 16 3.01 48.67 24.65
C PRO A 16 4.26 47.96 24.08
N LEU A 17 4.02 47.26 22.96
CA LEU A 17 4.78 47.18 21.71
C LEU A 17 6.19 47.84 21.65
N ASP A 18 7.24 47.08 21.32
CA ASP A 18 8.22 47.47 20.28
C ASP A 18 9.21 46.36 19.85
N LYS A 19 9.34 46.26 18.52
CA LYS A 19 10.44 45.74 17.65
C LYS A 19 11.59 44.93 18.25
N SER A 20 11.91 43.79 17.60
CA SER A 20 13.16 43.57 16.82
C SER A 20 13.38 42.10 16.47
N GLY A 21 13.79 41.80 15.22
CA GLY A 21 14.27 40.45 14.87
C GLY A 21 14.36 40.11 13.38
N SER A 22 15.18 40.84 12.62
CA SER A 22 15.60 40.46 11.26
C SER A 22 16.37 39.14 11.28
N ARG A 23 16.03 38.17 10.41
CA ARG A 23 16.99 37.20 9.88
C ARG A 23 16.62 36.70 8.48
N GLN A 24 17.54 36.99 7.58
CA GLN A 24 17.59 36.70 6.15
C GLN A 24 17.21 35.26 5.73
N LYS A 25 16.62 35.21 4.53
CA LYS A 25 16.50 34.07 3.61
C LYS A 25 17.73 33.15 3.63
N ARG A 26 17.49 31.84 3.72
CA ARG A 26 18.37 30.81 3.17
C ARG A 26 17.54 29.85 2.33
N SER A 27 17.68 29.98 1.02
CA SER A 27 17.35 28.97 0.03
C SER A 27 18.42 27.88 0.08
N SER A 28 18.01 26.62 0.20
CA SER A 28 18.82 25.44 -0.08
C SER A 28 17.91 24.43 -0.80
N THR A 29 17.65 24.63 -2.09
CA THR A 29 18.23 23.78 -3.14
C THR A 29 19.42 22.96 -2.65
N ASP A 30 19.15 21.72 -2.28
CA ASP A 30 19.92 20.54 -2.70
C ASP A 30 19.29 19.30 -2.04
N ARG A 31 18.21 18.82 -2.65
CA ARG A 31 17.83 17.42 -2.51
C ARG A 31 18.26 16.75 -3.81
N PRO A 32 19.21 15.80 -3.79
CA PRO A 32 19.48 15.01 -4.98
C PRO A 32 18.22 14.18 -5.25
N GLU A 33 17.42 14.64 -6.22
CA GLU A 33 16.48 13.83 -6.98
C GLU A 33 17.33 12.77 -7.69
N ASN A 34 17.61 11.68 -6.96
CA ASN A 34 18.12 10.46 -7.52
C ASN A 34 16.94 9.82 -8.28
N GLY A 35 16.61 10.42 -9.41
CA GLY A 35 15.64 9.96 -10.40
C GLY A 35 16.22 8.79 -11.16
N ALA A 36 16.59 7.72 -10.45
CA ALA A 36 16.56 6.41 -11.04
C ALA A 36 15.09 6.23 -11.46
N ALA A 37 14.82 6.35 -12.76
CA ALA A 37 13.57 5.92 -13.34
C ALA A 37 13.39 4.47 -12.89
N ARG A 38 12.66 4.29 -11.79
CA ARG A 38 12.18 3.00 -11.35
C ARG A 38 11.40 2.52 -12.56
N GLU A 39 11.99 1.58 -13.31
CA GLU A 39 11.31 0.92 -14.40
C GLU A 39 9.97 0.47 -13.82
N SER A 40 8.91 1.16 -14.25
CA SER A 40 7.60 0.96 -13.68
C SER A 40 7.23 -0.46 -14.01
N ILE A 41 7.19 -1.34 -13.01
CA ILE A 41 6.77 -2.73 -13.20
C ILE A 41 5.45 -2.67 -13.96
N PRO A 42 5.36 -3.28 -15.16
CA PRO A 42 4.17 -3.21 -15.98
C PRO A 42 2.97 -3.66 -15.16
N LEU A 43 2.03 -2.75 -14.96
CA LEU A 43 0.84 -3.06 -14.18
C LEU A 43 -0.04 -4.01 -15.00
N PHE A 44 -0.47 -5.11 -14.39
CA PHE A 44 -1.43 -6.02 -15.02
C PHE A 44 -2.69 -5.24 -15.43
N ASN A 45 -3.27 -5.53 -16.60
CA ASN A 45 -4.52 -4.93 -17.07
C ASN A 45 -5.53 -6.03 -17.39
N ALA A 46 -6.55 -6.18 -16.57
CA ALA A 46 -7.57 -7.21 -16.70
C ALA A 46 -8.50 -7.01 -17.92
N ASN A 47 -8.57 -5.80 -18.49
CA ASN A 47 -9.41 -5.51 -19.67
C ASN A 47 -8.92 -6.21 -20.94
N THR A 48 -7.65 -6.62 -20.99
CA THR A 48 -7.09 -7.31 -22.15
C THR A 48 -7.51 -8.78 -22.22
N LEU A 49 -8.12 -9.31 -21.15
CA LEU A 49 -8.53 -10.70 -21.06
C LEU A 49 -9.99 -10.90 -21.47
N PRO A 50 -10.32 -12.00 -22.17
CA PRO A 50 -11.71 -12.35 -22.45
C PRO A 50 -12.53 -12.55 -21.18
N ILE A 51 -13.82 -12.18 -21.22
CA ILE A 51 -14.76 -12.30 -20.10
C ILE A 51 -14.81 -13.74 -19.56
N ALA A 52 -14.75 -14.75 -20.43
CA ALA A 52 -14.73 -16.15 -20.03
C ALA A 52 -13.52 -16.50 -19.13
N THR A 53 -12.35 -15.93 -19.41
CA THR A 53 -11.13 -16.11 -18.60
C THR A 53 -11.28 -15.44 -17.25
N LEU A 54 -11.86 -14.24 -17.20
CA LEU A 54 -12.14 -13.52 -15.96
C LEU A 54 -13.15 -14.28 -15.07
N ARG A 55 -14.18 -14.89 -15.68
CA ARG A 55 -15.13 -15.77 -14.97
C ARG A 55 -14.46 -17.03 -14.44
N ARG A 56 -13.55 -17.63 -15.20
CA ARG A 56 -12.75 -18.79 -14.73
C ARG A 56 -11.89 -18.39 -13.52
N TYR A 57 -11.22 -17.24 -13.61
CA TYR A 57 -10.43 -16.69 -12.50
C TYR A 57 -11.29 -16.46 -11.25
N GLN A 58 -12.47 -15.83 -11.41
CA GLN A 58 -13.44 -15.65 -10.33
C GLN A 58 -13.81 -16.96 -9.63
N ASN A 59 -14.03 -18.04 -10.39
CA ASN A 59 -14.41 -19.33 -9.83
C ASN A 59 -13.26 -20.01 -9.07
N VAL A 60 -12.04 -19.96 -9.61
CA VAL A 60 -10.85 -20.55 -8.97
C VAL A 60 -10.51 -19.85 -7.65
N PHE A 61 -10.57 -18.51 -7.65
CA PHE A 61 -10.25 -17.70 -6.46
C PHE A 61 -11.46 -17.35 -5.60
N LYS A 62 -12.64 -17.89 -5.94
CA LYS A 62 -13.89 -17.70 -5.21
C LYS A 62 -14.21 -16.22 -4.92
N LEU A 63 -14.00 -15.33 -5.90
CA LEU A 63 -14.23 -13.88 -5.77
C LEU A 63 -15.73 -13.47 -5.76
N ARG A 64 -16.61 -14.39 -5.34
CA ARG A 64 -18.07 -14.27 -5.49
C ARG A 64 -18.64 -13.10 -4.69
N GLU A 65 -18.06 -12.81 -3.54
CA GLU A 65 -18.50 -11.74 -2.65
C GLU A 65 -18.24 -10.32 -3.20
N GLN A 66 -17.28 -10.16 -4.12
CA GLN A 66 -16.94 -8.84 -4.69
C GLN A 66 -17.65 -8.53 -6.02
N VAL A 67 -18.28 -9.53 -6.64
CA VAL A 67 -18.94 -9.42 -7.96
C VAL A 67 -20.40 -9.86 -7.82
N ASN A 68 -21.14 -9.18 -6.96
CA ASN A 68 -22.59 -9.39 -6.81
C ASN A 68 -23.40 -8.68 -7.90
N SER A 69 -22.78 -7.77 -8.66
CA SER A 69 -23.41 -7.15 -9.82
C SER A 69 -23.12 -8.00 -11.06
N GLY A 70 -24.14 -8.24 -11.90
CA GLY A 70 -23.98 -8.90 -13.20
C GLY A 70 -23.14 -8.12 -14.22
N SER A 71 -22.46 -7.05 -13.80
CA SER A 71 -21.68 -6.17 -14.66
C SER A 71 -20.29 -6.74 -14.94
N ASN A 72 -19.88 -6.70 -16.20
CA ASN A 72 -18.55 -7.10 -16.64
C ASN A 72 -17.47 -6.17 -16.07
N ASP A 73 -17.75 -4.88 -15.93
CA ASP A 73 -16.80 -3.90 -15.40
C ASP A 73 -16.48 -4.15 -13.92
N ALA A 74 -17.47 -4.60 -13.16
CA ALA A 74 -17.29 -5.00 -11.76
C ALA A 74 -16.39 -6.24 -11.66
N LEU A 75 -16.56 -7.20 -12.58
CA LEU A 75 -15.70 -8.38 -12.65
C LEU A 75 -14.25 -8.02 -12.99
N VAL A 76 -14.04 -7.17 -14.00
CA VAL A 76 -12.71 -6.70 -14.39
C VAL A 76 -12.01 -6.03 -13.20
N ASN A 77 -12.68 -5.08 -12.53
CA ASN A 77 -12.11 -4.36 -11.39
C ASN A 77 -11.81 -5.29 -10.21
N ALA A 78 -12.68 -6.25 -9.92
CA ALA A 78 -12.45 -7.23 -8.85
C ALA A 78 -11.22 -8.12 -9.16
N VAL A 79 -11.11 -8.63 -10.39
CA VAL A 79 -9.97 -9.44 -10.83
C VAL A 79 -8.67 -8.63 -10.78
N GLN A 80 -8.69 -7.40 -11.29
CA GLN A 80 -7.54 -6.49 -11.29
C GLN A 80 -7.00 -6.24 -9.89
N ARG A 81 -7.90 -5.87 -8.96
CA ARG A 81 -7.54 -5.58 -7.57
C ARG A 81 -7.00 -6.82 -6.87
N HIS A 82 -7.66 -7.96 -7.04
CA HIS A 82 -7.23 -9.21 -6.43
C HIS A 82 -5.86 -9.65 -6.96
N PHE A 83 -5.64 -9.60 -8.28
CA PHE A 83 -4.38 -10.00 -8.89
C PHE A 83 -3.21 -9.16 -8.37
N ASN A 84 -3.39 -7.84 -8.26
CA ASN A 84 -2.34 -6.94 -7.76
C ASN A 84 -2.04 -7.14 -6.26
N ALA A 85 -2.98 -7.70 -5.50
CA ALA A 85 -2.83 -7.96 -4.07
C ALA A 85 -2.40 -9.41 -3.74
N LEU A 86 -2.28 -10.28 -4.74
CA LEU A 86 -1.94 -11.69 -4.53
C LEU A 86 -0.49 -11.82 -4.03
N PRO A 87 -0.26 -12.50 -2.89
CA PRO A 87 1.10 -12.80 -2.45
C PRO A 87 1.70 -13.88 -3.36
N VAL A 88 2.88 -13.60 -3.92
CA VAL A 88 3.59 -14.51 -4.84
C VAL A 88 4.80 -15.11 -4.15
N LYS A 89 4.84 -16.43 -4.01
CA LYS A 89 6.05 -17.18 -3.62
C LYS A 89 6.82 -17.53 -4.90
N GLU A 90 7.75 -16.66 -5.29
CA GLU A 90 8.40 -16.72 -6.61
C GLU A 90 9.01 -18.09 -6.92
N TYR A 91 9.77 -18.66 -6.00
CA TYR A 91 10.43 -19.96 -6.18
C TYR A 91 9.41 -21.08 -6.50
N ASP A 92 8.37 -21.21 -5.69
CA ASP A 92 7.35 -22.25 -5.90
C ASP A 92 6.59 -22.04 -7.20
N MET A 93 6.29 -20.79 -7.55
CA MET A 93 5.57 -20.44 -8.78
C MET A 93 6.39 -20.75 -10.03
N ILE A 94 7.69 -20.42 -10.03
CA ILE A 94 8.60 -20.73 -11.14
C ILE A 94 8.72 -22.24 -11.32
N VAL A 95 9.00 -22.98 -10.23
CA VAL A 95 9.11 -24.46 -10.28
C VAL A 95 7.81 -25.09 -10.79
N GLN A 96 6.68 -24.65 -10.25
CA GLN A 96 5.36 -25.12 -10.67
C GLN A 96 5.12 -24.83 -12.16
N PHE A 97 5.42 -23.63 -12.63
CA PHE A 97 5.26 -23.23 -14.03
C PHE A 97 6.10 -24.10 -14.96
N LEU A 98 7.42 -24.21 -14.72
CA LEU A 98 8.31 -25.04 -15.54
C LEU A 98 7.84 -26.49 -15.56
N TYR A 99 7.44 -27.04 -14.42
CA TYR A 99 6.95 -28.41 -14.36
C TYR A 99 5.67 -28.59 -15.17
N THR A 100 4.70 -27.68 -15.01
CA THR A 100 3.39 -27.75 -15.66
C THR A 100 3.55 -27.66 -17.19
N VAL A 101 4.38 -26.75 -17.68
CA VAL A 101 4.68 -26.59 -19.12
C VAL A 101 5.40 -27.81 -19.68
N LYS A 102 6.45 -28.29 -19.01
CA LYS A 102 7.24 -29.46 -19.46
C LYS A 102 6.40 -30.73 -19.50
N ASN A 103 5.47 -30.88 -18.56
CA ASN A 103 4.71 -32.12 -18.37
C ASN A 103 3.26 -32.06 -18.89
N LYS A 104 2.90 -31.04 -19.68
CA LYS A 104 1.56 -30.87 -20.29
C LYS A 104 0.44 -30.90 -19.25
N ASP A 105 0.52 -30.00 -18.27
CA ASP A 105 -0.53 -29.76 -17.25
C ASP A 105 -0.73 -30.87 -16.20
N LYS A 106 0.24 -31.79 -16.04
CA LYS A 106 0.23 -32.71 -14.89
C LYS A 106 0.40 -31.92 -13.59
N THR A 107 -0.45 -32.21 -12.61
CA THR A 107 -0.44 -31.54 -11.32
C THR A 107 0.80 -31.96 -10.52
N PHE A 108 1.72 -31.03 -10.30
CA PHE A 108 2.86 -31.24 -9.42
C PHE A 108 2.37 -31.37 -7.97
N ARG A 109 2.50 -32.55 -7.38
CA ARG A 109 2.22 -32.78 -5.95
C ARG A 109 3.53 -32.73 -5.19
N ARG A 110 3.84 -31.59 -4.57
CA ARG A 110 4.91 -31.50 -3.57
C ARG A 110 4.34 -31.94 -2.22
N TYR A 111 4.65 -33.16 -1.81
CA TYR A 111 4.39 -33.61 -0.44
C TYR A 111 5.44 -32.97 0.47
N PHE A 112 5.16 -31.77 0.96
CA PHE A 112 5.95 -31.23 2.07
C PHE A 112 5.66 -32.12 3.28
N HIS A 113 6.67 -32.86 3.73
CA HIS A 113 6.66 -33.36 5.09
C HIS A 113 6.81 -32.11 5.95
N SER A 114 5.74 -31.73 6.65
CA SER A 114 5.85 -30.78 7.75
C SER A 114 6.74 -31.44 8.78
N GLU A 115 8.00 -31.03 8.87
CA GLU A 115 8.81 -31.35 10.04
C GLU A 115 8.12 -30.72 11.24
N ILE A 116 7.51 -31.59 12.04
CA ILE A 116 7.04 -31.27 13.38
C ILE A 116 8.31 -31.15 14.21
N VAL A 117 8.65 -29.93 14.63
CA VAL A 117 9.59 -29.66 15.72
C VAL A 117 8.81 -28.95 16.82
#